data_AF-A0A952EZQ5-F1
#
_entry.id   AF-A0A952EZQ5-F1
#
_cell.length_a   1.000
_cell.length_b   1.000
_cell.length_c   1.000
_cell.angle_alpha   90.00
_cell.angle_beta   90.00
_cell.angle_gamma   90.00
#
_symmetry.space_group_name_H-M   'P 1'
#
loop_
_entity.id
_entity.type
_entity.pdbx_description
1 polymer ?
#
loop_
_entity_poly.entity_id
_entity_poly.type
_entity_poly.pdbx_seq_one_letter_code
_entity_poly.pdbx_strand_id
1 'polypeptide(L)'
;MTATATPRHATHIPIGASLMALGAGVVWSFGAVSARMANHADPFQYLIWRSVGVLVVIEAIAAFRREPMLLPKAYTSGKWMLWADFGLLLASFMFVYAVKTTTAANASFLGSITPLAAVVLARLVLGERL
;
A
#
# COMPACT_ATOMS: atom_id res chain seq x y z
N MET A 1 -7.48 43.97 -22.60
CA MET A 1 -6.78 42.98 -21.75
C MET A 1 -7.80 42.00 -21.21
N THR A 2 -8.04 40.92 -21.95
CA THR A 2 -9.01 39.87 -21.62
C THR A 2 -8.26 38.76 -20.87
N ALA A 3 -8.58 38.60 -19.58
CA ALA A 3 -8.02 37.52 -18.76
C ALA A 3 -8.57 36.18 -19.26
N THR A 4 -7.70 35.37 -19.87
CA THR A 4 -7.97 33.98 -20.21
C THR A 4 -8.07 33.18 -18.92
N ALA A 5 -9.30 32.81 -18.55
CA ALA A 5 -9.55 31.91 -17.43
C ALA A 5 -8.95 30.54 -17.74
N THR A 6 -7.94 30.14 -16.98
CA THR A 6 -7.35 28.80 -17.04
C THR A 6 -8.43 27.77 -16.67
N PRO A 7 -8.67 26.73 -17.50
CA PRO A 7 -9.68 25.74 -17.19
C PRO A 7 -9.27 24.95 -15.94
N ARG A 8 -10.12 24.99 -14.90
CA ARG A 8 -9.99 24.12 -13.73
C ARG A 8 -10.15 22.68 -14.24
N HIS A 9 -9.07 21.91 -14.21
CA HIS A 9 -9.16 20.47 -14.43
C HIS A 9 -9.92 19.89 -13.23
N ALA A 10 -11.23 19.71 -13.40
CA ALA A 10 -12.00 18.87 -12.50
C ALA A 10 -11.53 17.43 -12.72
N THR A 11 -10.61 16.97 -11.88
CA THR A 11 -10.11 15.60 -11.91
C THR A 11 -11.27 14.68 -11.55
N HIS A 12 -11.97 14.17 -12.57
CA HIS A 12 -13.04 13.20 -12.38
C HIS A 12 -12.41 11.91 -11.86
N ILE A 13 -12.45 11.68 -10.55
CA ILE A 13 -11.92 10.45 -9.95
C ILE A 13 -12.74 9.29 -10.54
N PRO A 14 -12.11 8.36 -11.29
CA PRO A 14 -12.85 7.28 -11.91
C PRO A 14 -13.42 6.40 -10.80
N ILE A 15 -14.72 6.10 -10.87
CA ILE A 15 -15.44 5.28 -9.88
C ILE A 15 -14.70 3.95 -9.63
N GLY A 16 -14.07 3.39 -10.67
CA GLY A 16 -13.25 2.19 -10.56
C GLY A 16 -12.07 2.33 -9.60
N ALA A 17 -11.36 3.46 -9.59
CA ALA A 17 -10.26 3.69 -8.65
C ALA A 17 -10.75 3.80 -7.21
N SER A 18 -11.86 4.48 -6.99
CA SER A 18 -12.50 4.56 -5.66
C SER A 18 -12.94 3.20 -5.15
N LEU A 19 -13.57 2.38 -6.01
CA LEU A 19 -13.97 1.02 -5.68
C LEU A 19 -12.77 0.12 -5.37
N MET A 20 -11.68 0.24 -6.13
CA MET A 20 -10.44 -0.49 -5.85
C MET A 20 -9.81 -0.06 -4.51
N ALA A 21 -9.80 1.23 -4.19
CA ALA A 21 -9.29 1.72 -2.92
C ALA A 21 -10.11 1.19 -1.73
N LEU A 22 -11.45 1.22 -1.84
CA LEU A 22 -12.34 0.65 -0.83
C LEU A 22 -12.13 -0.86 -0.68
N GLY A 23 -12.06 -1.59 -1.80
CA GLY A 23 -11.79 -3.02 -1.82
C GLY A 23 -10.44 -3.36 -1.16
N ALA A 24 -9.40 -2.58 -1.48
CA ALA A 24 -8.09 -2.73 -0.84
C ALA A 24 -8.16 -2.48 0.67
N GLY A 25 -8.91 -1.48 1.13
CA GLY A 25 -9.12 -1.21 2.55
C GLY A 25 -9.83 -2.36 3.28
N VAL A 26 -10.85 -2.96 2.65
CA VAL A 26 -11.53 -4.15 3.17
C VAL A 26 -10.56 -5.33 3.31
N VAL A 27 -9.76 -5.61 2.26
CA VAL A 27 -8.75 -6.69 2.30
C VAL A 27 -7.70 -6.43 3.39
N TRP A 28 -7.20 -5.20 3.50
CA TRP A 28 -6.21 -4.82 4.51
C TRP A 28 -6.73 -4.88 5.95
N SER A 29 -8.05 -4.73 6.16
CA SER A 29 -8.66 -4.85 7.48
C SER A 29 -8.49 -6.26 8.08
N PHE A 30 -8.37 -7.28 7.24
CA PHE A 30 -8.07 -8.65 7.69
C PHE A 30 -6.60 -8.84 8.09
N GLY A 31 -5.69 -7.91 7.76
CA GLY A 31 -4.25 -8.05 8.01
C GLY A 31 -3.88 -8.12 9.50
N ALA A 32 -4.60 -7.42 10.38
CA ALA A 32 -4.41 -7.51 11.82
C ALA A 32 -4.95 -8.83 12.39
N VAL A 33 -6.07 -9.30 11.85
CA VAL A 33 -6.69 -10.59 12.22
C VAL A 33 -5.77 -11.74 11.81
N SER A 34 -5.24 -11.74 10.59
CA SER A 34 -4.31 -12.76 10.11
C SER A 34 -3.01 -12.78 10.93
N ALA A 35 -2.47 -11.61 11.28
CA ALA A 35 -1.30 -11.52 12.16
C ALA A 35 -1.56 -12.12 13.55
N ARG A 36 -2.75 -11.89 14.11
CA ARG A 36 -3.19 -12.48 15.38
C ARG A 36 -3.44 -13.98 15.27
N MET A 37 -3.97 -14.48 14.16
CA MET A 37 -4.12 -15.93 13.97
C MET A 37 -2.76 -16.63 13.87
N ALA A 38 -1.75 -15.92 13.37
CA ALA A 38 -0.37 -16.38 13.28
C ALA A 38 0.46 -16.14 14.57
N ASN A 39 -0.17 -16.14 15.76
CA ASN A 39 0.54 -15.90 17.03
C ASN A 39 1.73 -16.85 17.29
N HIS A 40 1.69 -18.06 16.74
CA HIS A 40 2.78 -19.04 16.86
C HIS A 40 3.95 -18.77 15.91
N ALA A 41 3.79 -17.88 14.92
CA ALA A 41 4.84 -17.50 14.00
C ALA A 41 5.63 -16.30 14.53
N ASP A 42 6.94 -16.38 14.41
CA ASP A 42 7.85 -15.25 14.60
C ASP A 42 7.47 -14.09 13.65
N PRO A 43 7.66 -12.80 14.03
CA PRO A 43 7.36 -11.67 13.14
C PRO A 43 8.01 -11.80 11.76
N PHE A 44 9.28 -12.21 11.68
CA PHE A 44 9.98 -12.35 10.41
C PHE A 44 9.38 -13.47 9.57
N GLN A 45 9.07 -14.60 10.20
CA GLN A 45 8.42 -15.72 9.53
C GLN A 45 7.05 -15.30 8.96
N TYR A 46 6.25 -14.57 9.73
CA TYR A 46 4.97 -14.05 9.26
C TYR A 46 5.14 -13.10 8.06
N LEU A 47 6.08 -12.14 8.14
CA LEU A 47 6.33 -11.21 7.04
C LEU A 47 6.78 -11.93 5.77
N ILE A 48 7.71 -12.89 5.88
CA ILE A 48 8.23 -13.65 4.74
C ILE A 48 7.08 -14.40 4.06
N TRP A 49 6.28 -15.17 4.82
CA TRP A 49 5.18 -15.94 4.23
C TRP A 49 4.08 -15.05 3.66
N ARG A 50 3.76 -13.93 4.30
CA ARG A 50 2.84 -12.92 3.75
C ARG A 50 3.36 -12.38 2.42
N SER A 51 4.63 -11.99 2.34
CA SER A 51 5.25 -11.46 1.13
C SER A 51 5.32 -12.49 0.01
N VAL A 52 5.68 -13.74 0.32
CA VAL A 52 5.65 -14.85 -0.65
C VAL A 52 4.23 -15.03 -1.20
N GLY A 53 3.20 -15.00 -0.35
CA GLY A 53 1.81 -15.05 -0.78
C GLY A 53 1.44 -13.92 -1.75
N VAL A 54 1.84 -12.68 -1.44
CA VAL A 54 1.62 -11.53 -2.33
C VAL A 54 2.33 -11.70 -3.67
N LEU A 55 3.60 -12.13 -3.66
CA LEU A 55 4.37 -12.38 -4.88
C LEU A 55 3.70 -13.44 -5.76
N VAL A 56 3.29 -14.57 -5.18
CA VAL A 56 2.61 -15.65 -5.90
C VAL A 56 1.31 -15.15 -6.53
N VAL A 57 0.49 -14.39 -5.79
CA VAL A 57 -0.77 -13.85 -6.31
C VAL A 57 -0.54 -12.85 -7.44
N ILE A 58 0.42 -11.92 -7.28
CA ILE A 58 0.73 -10.93 -8.30
C ILE A 58 1.25 -11.59 -9.58
N GLU A 59 2.18 -12.54 -9.46
CA GLU A 59 2.69 -13.29 -10.63
C GLU A 59 1.62 -14.17 -11.27
N ALA A 60 0.75 -14.80 -10.48
CA ALA A 60 -0.37 -15.57 -11.03
C ALA A 60 -1.30 -14.66 -11.84
N ILE A 61 -1.64 -13.47 -11.33
CA ILE A 61 -2.46 -12.48 -12.05
C ILE A 61 -1.76 -12.05 -13.34
N ALA A 62 -0.45 -11.77 -13.30
CA ALA A 62 0.33 -11.42 -14.51
C ALA A 62 0.30 -12.55 -15.55
N ALA A 63 0.51 -13.79 -15.11
CA ALA A 63 0.45 -14.97 -15.97
C ALA A 63 -0.94 -15.17 -16.59
N PHE A 64 -2.02 -15.00 -15.81
CA PHE A 64 -3.39 -15.07 -16.32
C PHE A 64 -3.70 -13.97 -17.35
N ARG A 65 -3.07 -12.80 -17.21
CA ARG A 65 -3.18 -11.68 -18.16
C ARG A 65 -2.22 -11.80 -19.35
N ARG A 66 -1.36 -12.83 -19.39
CA ARG A 66 -0.28 -13.01 -20.38
C ARG A 66 0.71 -11.83 -20.39
N GLU A 67 0.91 -11.20 -19.23
CA GLU A 67 1.90 -10.15 -19.02
C GLU A 67 3.25 -10.77 -18.59
N PRO A 68 4.39 -10.09 -18.85
CA PRO A 68 5.69 -10.55 -18.38
C PRO A 68 5.75 -10.57 -16.85
N MET A 69 6.64 -11.40 -16.29
CA MET A 69 6.84 -11.49 -14.84
C MET A 69 7.18 -10.11 -14.25
N LEU A 70 6.56 -9.79 -13.11
CA LEU A 70 6.64 -8.47 -12.49
C LEU A 70 7.81 -8.39 -11.50
N LEU A 71 8.19 -9.51 -10.89
CA LEU A 71 9.33 -9.65 -9.99
C LEU A 71 10.64 -9.12 -10.60
N PRO A 72 11.07 -9.54 -11.81
CA PRO A 72 12.27 -8.97 -12.44
C PRO A 72 12.15 -7.47 -12.72
N LYS A 73 10.93 -6.99 -12.98
CA LYS A 73 10.66 -5.57 -13.22
C LYS A 73 10.81 -4.73 -11.96
N ALA A 74 10.48 -5.27 -10.79
CA ALA A 74 10.68 -4.57 -9.50
C ALA A 74 12.15 -4.18 -9.30
N TYR A 75 13.09 -5.08 -9.61
CA TYR A 75 14.53 -4.82 -9.45
C TYR A 75 15.15 -3.94 -10.54
N THR A 76 14.50 -3.80 -11.70
CA THR A 76 15.04 -3.05 -12.86
C THR A 76 14.39 -1.67 -13.05
N SER A 77 13.38 -1.32 -12.25
CA SER A 77 12.60 -0.08 -12.39
C SER A 77 13.27 1.19 -11.80
N GLY A 78 14.56 1.13 -11.46
CA GLY A 78 15.35 2.28 -11.03
C GLY A 78 15.17 2.70 -9.56
N LYS A 79 15.86 3.77 -9.16
CA LYS A 79 16.03 4.18 -7.75
C LYS A 79 14.73 4.50 -7.01
N TRP A 80 13.71 5.02 -7.70
CA TRP A 80 12.44 5.40 -7.08
C TRP A 80 11.59 4.18 -6.71
N MET A 81 11.66 3.11 -7.51
CA MET A 81 11.03 1.83 -7.16
C MET A 81 11.65 1.28 -5.88
N LEU A 82 12.98 1.28 -5.80
CA LEU A 82 13.69 0.81 -4.61
C LEU A 82 13.29 1.58 -3.34
N TRP A 83 13.12 2.91 -3.44
CA TRP A 83 12.64 3.71 -2.31
C TRP A 83 11.19 3.38 -1.93
N ALA A 84 10.32 3.10 -2.90
CA ALA A 84 8.95 2.67 -2.64
C ALA A 84 8.92 1.30 -1.94
N ASP A 85 9.71 0.34 -2.42
CA ASP A 85 9.85 -0.98 -1.82
C ASP A 85 10.40 -0.91 -0.39
N PHE A 86 11.40 -0.05 -0.16
CA PHE A 86 11.95 0.19 1.17
C PHE A 86 10.90 0.79 2.12
N GLY A 87 10.11 1.76 1.65
CA GLY A 87 9.01 2.34 2.42
C GLY A 87 7.96 1.29 2.79
N LEU A 88 7.59 0.41 1.84
CA LEU A 88 6.65 -0.67 2.07
C LEU A 88 7.18 -1.72 3.06
N LEU A 89 8.47 -2.05 2.97
CA LEU A 89 9.16 -2.94 3.90
C LEU A 89 9.11 -2.38 5.32
N LEU A 90 9.51 -1.12 5.49
CA LEU A 90 9.51 -0.44 6.78
C LEU A 90 8.10 -0.35 7.37
N ALA A 91 7.10 0.02 6.56
CA ALA A 91 5.71 0.06 6.98
C ALA A 91 5.21 -1.32 7.45
N SER A 92 5.57 -2.38 6.73
CA SER A 92 5.19 -3.76 7.09
C SER A 92 5.82 -4.20 8.41
N PHE A 93 7.11 -3.90 8.63
CA PHE A 93 7.80 -4.20 9.88
C PHE A 93 7.19 -3.46 11.06
N MET A 94 6.99 -2.14 10.92
CA MET A 94 6.41 -1.31 11.99
C MET A 94 4.99 -1.74 12.34
N PHE A 95 4.18 -2.10 11.34
CA PHE A 95 2.83 -2.60 11.59
C PHE A 95 2.82 -3.90 12.40
N VAL A 96 3.62 -4.90 12.00
CA VAL A 96 3.66 -6.19 12.72
C VAL A 96 4.27 -6.03 14.11
N TYR A 97 5.29 -5.17 14.25
CA TYR A 97 5.83 -4.80 15.55
C TYR A 97 4.76 -4.17 16.45
N ALA A 98 3.97 -3.22 15.93
CA ALA A 98 2.88 -2.60 16.67
C ALA A 98 1.80 -3.61 17.08
N VAL A 99 1.41 -4.52 16.19
CA VAL A 99 0.41 -5.57 16.50
C VAL A 99 0.90 -6.53 17.58
N LYS A 100 2.21 -6.81 17.65
CA LYS A 100 2.80 -7.72 18.64
C LYS A 100 3.16 -7.06 19.97
N THR A 101 3.41 -5.75 19.99
CA THR A 101 3.72 -4.98 21.22
C THR A 101 2.50 -4.33 21.85
N THR A 102 1.43 -4.16 21.08
CA THR A 102 0.15 -3.57 21.52
C THR A 102 -1.02 -4.50 21.17
N THR A 103 -2.27 -4.03 21.27
CA THR A 103 -3.41 -4.79 20.77
C THR A 103 -3.59 -4.58 19.27
N ALA A 104 -4.06 -5.62 18.57
CA ALA A 104 -4.41 -5.52 17.14
C ALA A 104 -5.39 -4.36 16.87
N ALA A 105 -6.32 -4.11 17.80
CA ALA A 105 -7.26 -3.00 17.71
C ALA A 105 -6.56 -1.63 17.75
N ASN A 106 -5.62 -1.42 18.70
CA ASN A 106 -4.87 -0.17 18.81
C ASN A 106 -3.97 0.05 17.59
N ALA A 107 -3.30 -1.00 17.11
CA ALA A 107 -2.46 -0.92 15.92
C ALA A 107 -3.27 -0.56 14.65
N SER A 108 -4.43 -1.19 14.44
CA SER A 108 -5.32 -0.86 13.31
C SER A 108 -5.95 0.52 13.42
N PHE A 109 -6.33 0.94 14.64
CA PHE A 109 -6.87 2.27 14.89
C PHE A 109 -5.85 3.36 14.54
N LEU A 110 -4.61 3.25 15.03
CA LEU A 110 -3.54 4.19 14.69
C LEU A 110 -3.17 4.12 13.19
N GLY A 111 -3.20 2.94 12.59
CA GLY A 111 -3.00 2.76 11.15
C GLY A 111 -4.05 3.48 10.29
N SER A 112 -5.22 3.80 10.84
CA SER A 112 -6.25 4.58 10.12
C SER A 112 -5.85 6.04 9.87
N ILE A 113 -4.71 6.49 10.43
CA ILE A 113 -4.11 7.81 10.15
C ILE A 113 -3.35 7.82 8.81
N THR A 114 -3.02 6.65 8.24
CA THR A 114 -2.24 6.54 7.00
C THR A 114 -2.79 7.40 5.83
N PRO A 115 -4.12 7.49 5.57
CA PRO A 115 -4.64 8.35 4.51
C PRO A 115 -4.32 9.84 4.76
N LEU A 116 -4.40 10.31 6.01
CA LEU A 116 -4.06 11.68 6.36
C LEU A 116 -2.56 11.95 6.14
N ALA A 117 -1.71 11.02 6.57
CA ALA A 117 -0.27 11.10 6.31
C ALA A 117 0.04 11.09 4.80
N ALA A 118 -0.67 10.26 4.02
CA ALA A 118 -0.51 10.20 2.58
C ALA A 118 -0.88 11.52 1.90
N VAL A 119 -1.96 12.18 2.32
CA VAL A 119 -2.37 13.49 1.80
C VAL A 119 -1.32 14.57 2.10
N VAL A 120 -0.79 14.59 3.33
CA VAL A 120 0.29 15.52 3.72
C VAL A 120 1.55 15.27 2.88
N LEU A 121 1.95 14.01 2.74
CA LEU A 121 3.13 13.65 1.94
C LEU A 121 2.94 13.93 0.45
N ALA A 122 1.74 13.71 -0.11
CA ALA A 122 1.42 14.07 -1.49
C ALA A 122 1.59 15.59 -1.71
N ARG A 123 1.10 16.39 -0.77
CA ARG A 123 1.26 17.85 -0.82
C ARG A 123 2.73 18.30 -0.73
N LEU A 124 3.51 17.67 0.15
CA LEU A 124 4.90 18.07 0.42
C LEU A 124 5.90 17.54 -0.61
N VAL A 125 5.73 16.30 -1.06
CA VAL A 125 6.69 15.59 -1.92
C VAL A 125 6.31 15.71 -3.40
N LEU A 126 5.02 15.56 -3.74
CA LEU A 126 4.55 15.64 -5.12
C LEU A 126 4.11 17.07 -5.50
N GLY A 127 3.86 17.94 -4.52
CA GLY A 127 3.43 19.32 -4.76
C GLY A 127 1.97 19.44 -5.19
N GLU A 128 1.17 18.38 -5.01
CA GLU A 128 -0.25 18.36 -5.39
C GLU A 128 -1.05 19.37 -4.56
N ARG A 129 -2.01 20.06 -5.17
CA ARG A 129 -2.92 20.95 -4.45
C ARG A 129 -4.02 20.12 -3.80
N LEU A 130 -4.28 20.41 -2.52
CA LEU A 130 -5.38 19.83 -1.75
C LEU A 130 -6.73 20.34 -2.25
#